data_AF-A0A2V4DWH6-F1
#
_entry.id   AF-A0A2V4DWH6-F1
#
_cell.length_a   1.000
_cell.length_b   1.000
_cell.length_c   1.000
_cell.angle_alpha   90.00
_cell.angle_beta   90.00
_cell.angle_gamma   90.00
#
_symmetry.space_group_name_H-M   'P 1'
#
loop_
_entity.id
_entity.type
_entity.pdbx_description
1 polymer ?
#
loop_
_entity_poly.entity_id
_entity_poly.type
_entity_poly.pdbx_seq_one_letter_code
_entity_poly.pdbx_strand_id
1 'polypeptide(L)'
;MKNNEEKIRLDYQLSFLKNNERACFWFWKKIKDSLEKENIDPDLMLNIVCAYDHSTRQISILNYFLHPEIKLNIDDLKQQWGKIERDVKPFKWINIKNRDEVVSLLLKIQKITNTHTDILHEIMHSDSKELYQYIQYFFDDWDNSKEAKELSQIKIKKAWDQKKYRDKVKGKKVLNIYLDSKVKDELKKLAKEQNKTITSVIENLINREIKLINNTKAFEKINKNRTGVVLNIGSSQKKQEPVSSGKIFRFPDNDHVDR
;
A
#
# COMPACT_ATOMS: atom_id res chain seq x y z
N MET A 1 33.24 -8.55 -40.11
CA MET A 1 33.33 -9.96 -39.67
C MET A 1 33.41 -9.95 -38.14
N LYS A 2 34.55 -10.24 -37.47
CA LYS A 2 34.78 -10.17 -36.00
C LYS A 2 33.62 -9.64 -35.12
N ASN A 3 33.36 -8.32 -35.10
CA ASN A 3 32.31 -7.69 -34.26
C ASN A 3 30.91 -8.32 -34.44
N ASN A 4 30.56 -8.80 -35.63
CA ASN A 4 29.29 -9.51 -35.86
C ASN A 4 29.29 -10.95 -35.28
N GLU A 5 30.42 -11.68 -35.37
CA GLU A 5 30.57 -13.00 -34.75
C GLU A 5 30.54 -12.90 -33.22
N GLU A 6 31.18 -11.87 -32.67
CA GLU A 6 31.19 -11.54 -31.25
C GLU A 6 29.80 -11.16 -30.73
N LYS A 7 29.06 -10.32 -31.46
CA LYS A 7 27.65 -10.01 -31.17
C LYS A 7 26.75 -11.25 -31.18
N ILE A 8 26.94 -12.17 -32.13
CA ILE A 8 26.19 -13.45 -32.17
C ILE A 8 26.52 -14.32 -30.95
N ARG A 9 27.81 -14.42 -30.57
CA ARG A 9 28.25 -15.14 -29.38
C ARG A 9 27.63 -14.57 -28.10
N LEU A 10 27.61 -13.24 -27.97
CA LEU A 10 27.07 -12.55 -26.80
C LEU A 10 25.54 -12.65 -26.72
N ASP A 11 24.81 -12.49 -27.83
CA ASP A 11 23.36 -12.70 -27.85
C ASP A 11 22.97 -14.14 -27.46
N TYR A 12 23.74 -15.15 -27.91
CA TYR A 12 23.58 -16.52 -27.46
C TYR A 12 23.86 -16.67 -25.95
N GLN A 13 24.97 -16.10 -25.45
CA GLN A 13 25.34 -16.15 -24.03
C GLN A 13 24.37 -15.39 -23.10
N LEU A 14 23.64 -14.39 -23.60
CA LEU A 14 22.65 -13.58 -22.88
C LEU A 14 21.20 -14.01 -23.17
N SER A 15 20.98 -14.99 -24.05
CA SER A 15 19.67 -15.42 -24.53
C SER A 15 18.66 -15.79 -23.43
N PHE A 16 19.14 -16.28 -22.28
CA PHE A 16 18.31 -16.59 -21.11
C PHE A 16 17.60 -15.35 -20.52
N LEU A 17 18.17 -14.15 -20.68
CA LEU A 17 17.56 -12.90 -20.21
C LEU A 17 16.25 -12.60 -20.96
N LYS A 18 16.12 -13.01 -22.23
CA LYS A 18 14.95 -12.75 -23.09
C LYS A 18 13.64 -13.19 -22.41
N ASN A 19 13.68 -14.31 -21.68
CA ASN A 19 12.53 -14.89 -20.97
C ASN A 19 12.54 -14.68 -19.44
N ASN A 20 13.52 -13.96 -18.89
CA ASN A 20 13.72 -13.84 -17.44
C ASN A 20 13.87 -12.37 -17.00
N GLU A 21 12.75 -11.66 -16.88
CA GLU A 21 12.71 -10.21 -16.59
C GLU A 21 13.42 -9.84 -15.28
N ARG A 22 13.36 -10.68 -14.23
CA ARG A 22 14.11 -10.46 -12.96
C ARG A 22 15.63 -10.57 -13.19
N ALA A 23 16.08 -11.52 -14.01
CA ALA A 23 17.50 -11.63 -14.37
C ALA A 23 17.95 -10.42 -15.21
N CYS A 24 17.15 -10.02 -16.20
CA CYS A 24 17.43 -8.86 -17.05
C CYS A 24 17.56 -7.58 -16.21
N PHE A 25 16.61 -7.32 -15.31
CA PHE A 25 16.68 -6.18 -14.39
C PHE A 25 17.90 -6.25 -13.46
N TRP A 26 18.22 -7.43 -12.90
CA TRP A 26 19.38 -7.60 -12.00
C TRP A 26 20.70 -7.35 -12.73
N PHE A 27 20.88 -7.88 -13.95
CA PHE A 27 22.06 -7.60 -14.80
C PHE A 27 22.16 -6.11 -15.16
N TRP A 28 21.05 -5.49 -15.56
CA TRP A 28 21.00 -4.06 -15.91
C TRP A 28 21.38 -3.17 -14.71
N LYS A 29 20.80 -3.41 -13.53
CA LYS A 29 21.18 -2.68 -12.31
C LYS A 29 22.62 -2.95 -11.89
N LYS A 30 23.13 -4.19 -11.98
CA LYS A 30 24.57 -4.45 -11.71
C LYS A 30 25.50 -3.64 -12.61
N ILE A 31 25.17 -3.48 -13.89
CA ILE A 31 25.92 -2.63 -14.80
C ILE A 31 25.78 -1.16 -14.40
N LYS A 32 24.56 -0.66 -14.17
CA LYS A 32 24.31 0.73 -13.76
C LYS A 32 25.04 1.09 -12.47
N ASP A 33 24.89 0.29 -11.41
CA ASP A 33 25.53 0.47 -10.11
C ASP A 33 27.07 0.32 -10.17
N SER A 34 27.63 -0.19 -11.29
CA SER A 34 29.08 -0.20 -11.55
C SER A 34 29.52 1.06 -12.32
N LEU A 35 28.71 1.53 -13.27
CA LEU A 35 28.95 2.78 -14.01
C LEU A 35 28.79 4.03 -13.13
N GLU A 36 27.91 4.00 -12.13
CA GLU A 36 27.72 5.15 -11.21
C GLU A 36 28.87 5.33 -10.21
N LYS A 37 29.73 4.31 -10.02
CA LYS A 37 30.88 4.35 -9.10
C LYS A 37 32.18 4.77 -9.76
N GLU A 38 32.23 4.71 -11.08
CA GLU A 38 33.45 4.86 -11.87
C GLU A 38 33.13 5.81 -13.03
N ASN A 39 33.85 6.94 -13.11
CA ASN A 39 33.53 8.05 -14.01
C ASN A 39 33.83 7.72 -15.49
N ILE A 40 32.98 6.87 -16.08
CA ILE A 40 33.09 6.21 -17.39
C ILE A 40 32.32 6.98 -18.47
N ASP A 41 32.61 6.68 -19.73
CA ASP A 41 31.93 7.13 -20.95
C ASP A 41 30.43 7.52 -20.77
N PRO A 42 30.10 8.82 -21.00
CA PRO A 42 28.73 9.30 -20.98
C PRO A 42 27.79 8.60 -21.97
N ASP A 43 28.26 8.16 -23.15
CA ASP A 43 27.40 7.53 -24.15
C ASP A 43 26.97 6.13 -23.72
N LEU A 44 27.89 5.33 -23.17
CA LEU A 44 27.59 4.05 -22.54
C LEU A 44 26.64 4.22 -21.34
N MET A 45 26.84 5.23 -20.51
CA MET A 45 25.97 5.51 -19.37
C MET A 45 24.57 5.96 -19.82
N LEU A 46 24.45 6.80 -20.86
CA LEU A 46 23.18 7.21 -21.44
C LEU A 46 22.38 6.01 -21.96
N ASN A 47 23.04 5.09 -22.68
CA ASN A 47 22.44 3.84 -23.16
C ASN A 47 21.88 2.97 -22.02
N ILE A 48 22.53 2.96 -20.85
CA ILE A 48 22.07 2.22 -19.67
C ILE A 48 20.95 2.97 -18.92
N VAL A 49 21.05 4.29 -18.75
CA VAL A 49 20.04 5.10 -18.05
C VAL A 49 18.70 5.13 -18.79
N CYS A 50 18.71 5.18 -20.13
CA CYS A 50 17.49 5.24 -20.94
C CYS A 50 16.74 3.89 -21.09
N ALA A 51 17.19 2.81 -20.45
CA ALA A 51 16.57 1.48 -20.56
C ALA A 51 15.41 1.26 -19.56
N TYR A 52 14.23 1.80 -19.90
CA TYR A 52 13.02 1.82 -19.07
C TYR A 52 12.13 0.56 -19.16
N ASP A 53 12.44 -0.42 -20.01
CA ASP A 53 11.67 -1.66 -20.14
C ASP A 53 12.54 -2.91 -20.35
N HIS A 54 11.92 -4.09 -20.32
CA HIS A 54 12.60 -5.37 -20.47
C HIS A 54 13.35 -5.52 -21.81
N SER A 55 12.88 -4.89 -22.89
CA SER A 55 13.47 -5.01 -24.23
C SER A 55 14.68 -4.09 -24.40
N THR A 56 14.52 -2.83 -23.99
CA THR A 56 15.59 -1.83 -23.95
C THR A 56 16.73 -2.25 -23.02
N ARG A 57 16.43 -2.90 -21.89
CA ARG A 57 17.44 -3.49 -20.99
C ARG A 57 18.26 -4.60 -21.64
N GLN A 58 17.64 -5.50 -22.40
CA GLN A 58 18.39 -6.52 -23.15
C GLN A 58 19.37 -5.88 -24.14
N ILE A 59 18.94 -4.83 -24.85
CA ILE A 59 19.77 -4.09 -25.79
C ILE A 59 20.91 -3.36 -25.06
N SER A 60 20.63 -2.67 -23.95
CA SER A 60 21.66 -1.93 -23.21
C SER A 60 22.69 -2.85 -22.55
N ILE A 61 22.26 -4.02 -22.04
CA ILE A 61 23.17 -5.07 -21.52
C ILE A 61 24.06 -5.61 -22.65
N LEU A 62 23.49 -5.94 -23.82
CA LEU A 62 24.26 -6.42 -24.97
C LEU A 62 25.25 -5.36 -25.48
N ASN A 63 24.83 -4.09 -25.54
CA ASN A 63 25.70 -2.98 -25.93
C ASN A 63 26.85 -2.77 -24.92
N TYR A 64 26.59 -2.88 -23.60
CA TYR A 64 27.66 -2.86 -22.60
C TYR A 64 28.68 -3.96 -22.83
N PHE A 65 28.24 -5.20 -23.06
CA PHE A 65 29.12 -6.33 -23.36
C PHE A 65 29.74 -6.32 -24.77
N LEU A 66 29.44 -5.31 -25.60
CA LEU A 66 30.12 -5.03 -26.87
C LEU A 66 31.07 -3.83 -26.81
N HIS A 67 31.14 -3.14 -25.66
CA HIS A 67 32.03 -1.98 -25.50
C HIS A 67 33.49 -2.43 -25.31
N PRO A 68 34.50 -1.76 -25.89
CA PRO A 68 35.90 -2.15 -25.68
C PRO A 68 36.37 -2.04 -24.22
N GLU A 69 35.72 -1.19 -23.40
CA GLU A 69 36.08 -0.94 -22.00
C GLU A 69 35.15 -1.65 -20.98
N ILE A 70 34.83 -2.93 -21.22
CA ILE A 70 34.09 -3.76 -20.27
C ILE A 70 34.90 -3.98 -18.99
N LYS A 71 34.22 -3.87 -17.84
CA LYS A 71 34.81 -4.08 -16.50
C LYS A 71 34.17 -5.23 -15.73
N LEU A 72 32.86 -5.44 -15.89
CA LEU A 72 32.17 -6.58 -15.32
C LEU A 72 32.35 -7.82 -16.21
N ASN A 73 32.68 -8.97 -15.62
CA ASN A 73 32.74 -10.25 -16.33
C ASN A 73 31.34 -10.88 -16.42
N ILE A 74 30.90 -11.20 -17.64
CA ILE A 74 29.61 -11.84 -17.92
C ILE A 74 29.42 -13.17 -17.18
N ASP A 75 30.48 -13.97 -17.05
CA ASP A 75 30.37 -15.31 -16.44
C ASP A 75 30.39 -15.25 -14.90
N ASP A 76 31.01 -14.22 -14.31
CA ASP A 76 30.89 -13.93 -12.87
C ASP A 76 29.48 -13.43 -12.50
N LEU A 77 28.86 -12.59 -13.34
CA LEU A 77 27.47 -12.19 -13.16
C LEU A 77 26.52 -13.39 -13.31
N LYS A 78 26.76 -14.30 -14.27
CA LYS A 78 26.00 -15.57 -14.36
C LYS A 78 26.20 -16.45 -13.14
N GLN A 79 27.41 -16.53 -12.57
CA GLN A 79 27.66 -17.32 -11.36
C GLN A 79 26.95 -16.74 -10.13
N GLN A 80 26.89 -15.40 -10.02
CA GLN A 80 26.10 -14.69 -9.00
C GLN A 80 24.60 -14.93 -9.18
N TRP A 81 24.07 -14.67 -10.38
CA TRP A 81 22.65 -14.92 -10.70
C TRP A 81 22.25 -16.38 -10.47
N GLY A 82 23.10 -17.34 -10.84
CA GLY A 82 22.88 -18.76 -10.63
C GLY A 82 22.78 -19.17 -9.14
N LYS A 83 23.27 -18.34 -8.20
CA LYS A 83 23.00 -18.50 -6.76
C LYS A 83 21.59 -17.98 -6.45
N ILE A 84 21.30 -16.73 -6.83
CA ILE A 84 20.03 -16.00 -6.62
C ILE A 84 18.80 -16.72 -7.23
N GLU A 85 18.97 -17.43 -8.34
CA GLU A 85 17.89 -18.14 -9.03
C GLU A 85 17.53 -19.47 -8.36
N ARG A 86 18.46 -20.10 -7.63
CA ARG A 86 18.20 -21.31 -6.83
C ARG A 86 17.48 -20.99 -5.52
N ASP A 87 17.54 -19.74 -5.06
CA ASP A 87 16.87 -19.28 -3.85
C ASP A 87 15.39 -18.91 -4.07
N VAL A 88 14.62 -18.89 -2.98
CA VAL A 88 13.16 -18.74 -3.03
C VAL A 88 12.78 -17.32 -3.48
N LYS A 89 12.40 -17.17 -4.77
CA LYS A 89 12.01 -15.89 -5.39
C LYS A 89 11.14 -15.06 -4.43
N PRO A 90 11.59 -13.86 -4.00
CA PRO A 90 11.00 -13.19 -2.86
C PRO A 90 9.67 -12.51 -3.18
N PHE A 91 8.91 -12.20 -2.12
CA PHE A 91 7.73 -11.33 -2.11
C PHE A 91 6.54 -11.69 -3.03
N LYS A 92 6.46 -12.93 -3.55
CA LYS A 92 5.33 -13.45 -4.36
C LYS A 92 3.91 -13.23 -3.80
N TRP A 93 3.77 -12.86 -2.54
CA TRP A 93 2.50 -12.64 -1.83
C TRP A 93 1.95 -11.20 -1.93
N ILE A 94 2.66 -10.27 -2.58
CA ILE A 94 2.21 -8.88 -2.71
C ILE A 94 1.40 -8.62 -3.98
N ASN A 95 0.44 -7.70 -3.91
CA ASN A 95 -0.28 -7.25 -5.09
C ASN A 95 0.54 -6.20 -5.85
N ILE A 96 1.31 -6.63 -6.86
CA ILE A 96 2.16 -5.77 -7.71
C ILE A 96 1.34 -4.67 -8.41
N LYS A 97 0.02 -4.85 -8.62
CA LYS A 97 -0.84 -3.82 -9.23
C LYS A 97 -1.22 -2.69 -8.28
N ASN A 98 -0.89 -2.79 -6.99
CA ASN A 98 -1.15 -1.74 -6.01
C ASN A 98 0.17 -1.05 -5.61
N ARG A 99 0.43 0.14 -6.16
CA ARG A 99 1.67 0.88 -5.91
C ARG A 99 1.90 1.19 -4.43
N ASP A 100 0.85 1.50 -3.67
CA ASP A 100 0.95 1.79 -2.23
C ASP A 100 1.33 0.54 -1.42
N GLU A 101 0.98 -0.65 -1.91
CA GLU A 101 1.46 -1.91 -1.35
C GLU A 101 2.95 -2.08 -1.61
N VAL A 102 3.39 -1.90 -2.86
CA VAL A 102 4.80 -2.04 -3.28
C VAL A 102 5.70 -1.02 -2.56
N VAL A 103 5.33 0.26 -2.51
CA VAL A 103 6.05 1.30 -1.76
C VAL A 103 6.11 0.97 -0.26
N SER A 104 5.01 0.48 0.31
CA SER A 104 4.97 0.04 1.71
C SER A 104 5.80 -1.21 1.99
N LEU A 105 6.15 -2.01 0.99
CA LEU A 105 7.10 -3.11 1.10
C LEU A 105 8.55 -2.59 1.06
N LEU A 106 8.89 -1.69 0.13
CA LEU A 106 10.22 -1.09 0.03
C LEU A 106 10.64 -0.40 1.35
N LEU A 107 9.78 0.48 1.88
CA LEU A 107 9.97 1.12 3.19
C LEU A 107 10.13 0.12 4.34
N LYS A 108 9.47 -1.04 4.25
CA LYS A 108 9.53 -2.08 5.29
C LYS A 108 10.79 -2.95 5.18
N ILE A 109 11.31 -3.14 3.96
CA ILE A 109 12.58 -3.79 3.67
C ILE A 109 13.73 -2.92 4.16
N GLN A 110 13.81 -1.66 3.72
CA GLN A 110 14.84 -0.69 4.13
C GLN A 110 15.01 -0.62 5.67
N LYS A 111 13.88 -0.61 6.41
CA LYS A 111 13.85 -0.63 7.88
C LYS A 111 14.22 -1.98 8.53
N ILE A 112 14.23 -3.09 7.80
CA ILE A 112 14.68 -4.41 8.29
C ILE A 112 16.15 -4.67 7.90
N THR A 113 16.58 -4.21 6.73
CA THR A 113 17.98 -4.30 6.27
C THR A 113 18.89 -3.24 6.89
N ASN A 114 18.31 -2.21 7.52
CA ASN A 114 19.02 -1.06 8.11
C ASN A 114 19.94 -0.34 7.11
N THR A 115 19.47 -0.19 5.87
CA THR A 115 20.21 0.40 4.76
C THR A 115 19.77 1.82 4.51
N HIS A 116 20.71 2.77 4.51
CA HIS A 116 20.48 4.20 4.27
C HIS A 116 20.40 4.56 2.77
N THR A 117 20.13 3.59 1.90
CA THR A 117 19.87 3.79 0.46
C THR A 117 18.75 4.81 0.28
N ASP A 118 18.98 5.83 -0.55
CA ASP A 118 17.90 6.73 -0.95
C ASP A 118 16.96 5.99 -1.91
N ILE A 119 15.70 5.84 -1.46
CA ILE A 119 14.62 5.20 -2.20
C ILE A 119 13.61 6.23 -2.73
N LEU A 120 13.79 7.53 -2.46
CA LEU A 120 12.87 8.57 -2.89
C LEU A 120 12.88 8.71 -4.41
N HIS A 121 14.05 8.69 -5.04
CA HIS A 121 14.18 8.69 -6.50
C HIS A 121 13.40 7.52 -7.13
N GLU A 122 13.63 6.29 -6.66
CA GLU A 122 12.93 5.10 -7.15
C GLU A 122 11.41 5.21 -6.90
N ILE A 123 10.98 5.63 -5.71
CA ILE A 123 9.55 5.85 -5.42
C ILE A 123 8.95 6.89 -6.37
N MET A 124 9.64 7.99 -6.65
CA MET A 124 9.12 9.10 -7.47
C MET A 124 9.03 8.76 -8.95
N HIS A 125 10.02 8.05 -9.51
CA HIS A 125 10.16 7.88 -10.95
C HIS A 125 9.75 6.48 -11.48
N SER A 126 9.66 5.48 -10.60
CA SER A 126 9.36 4.10 -11.00
C SER A 126 7.88 3.72 -10.78
N ASP A 127 7.31 2.95 -11.71
CA ASP A 127 5.94 2.42 -11.62
C ASP A 127 5.84 1.25 -10.60
N SER A 128 4.66 0.69 -10.39
CA SER A 128 4.48 -0.41 -9.42
C SER A 128 5.14 -1.74 -9.81
N LYS A 129 5.38 -1.99 -11.10
CA LYS A 129 6.08 -3.17 -11.61
C LYS A 129 7.59 -2.97 -11.49
N GLU A 130 8.06 -1.81 -11.90
CA GLU A 130 9.45 -1.37 -11.84
C GLU A 130 9.95 -1.31 -10.38
N LEU A 131 9.18 -0.69 -9.48
CA LEU A 131 9.45 -0.71 -8.03
C LEU A 131 9.51 -2.12 -7.46
N TYR A 132 8.69 -3.05 -7.97
CA TYR A 132 8.75 -4.44 -7.54
C TYR A 132 10.01 -5.16 -8.04
N GLN A 133 10.49 -4.85 -9.26
CA GLN A 133 11.77 -5.34 -9.77
C GLN A 133 12.95 -4.76 -8.97
N TYR A 134 12.91 -3.46 -8.64
CA TYR A 134 13.88 -2.82 -7.74
C TYR A 134 13.91 -3.47 -6.35
N ILE A 135 12.75 -3.74 -5.76
CA ILE A 135 12.63 -4.47 -4.48
C ILE A 135 13.26 -5.87 -4.56
N GLN A 136 13.06 -6.59 -5.68
CA GLN A 136 13.69 -7.89 -5.88
C GLN A 136 15.21 -7.75 -6.00
N TYR A 137 15.71 -6.88 -6.89
CA TYR A 137 17.14 -6.58 -7.03
C TYR A 137 17.80 -6.26 -5.69
N PHE A 138 17.25 -5.28 -4.95
CA PHE A 138 17.80 -4.84 -3.68
C PHE A 138 17.89 -5.99 -2.67
N PHE A 139 16.87 -6.85 -2.56
CA PHE A 139 16.88 -7.97 -1.63
C PHE A 139 17.80 -9.12 -2.08
N ASP A 140 17.85 -9.36 -3.39
CA ASP A 140 18.71 -10.36 -4.01
C ASP A 140 20.19 -9.99 -3.84
N ASP A 141 20.52 -8.70 -3.94
CA ASP A 141 21.89 -8.17 -3.88
C ASP A 141 22.35 -7.69 -2.50
N TRP A 142 21.45 -7.53 -1.53
CA TRP A 142 21.79 -7.18 -0.14
C TRP A 142 22.84 -8.15 0.44
N ASP A 143 24.04 -7.68 0.75
CA ASP A 143 25.11 -8.54 1.26
C ASP A 143 24.78 -9.05 2.67
N ASN A 144 24.40 -10.32 2.76
CA ASN A 144 24.06 -11.01 4.01
C ASN A 144 23.98 -12.53 3.81
N SER A 145 24.04 -13.30 4.90
CA SER A 145 23.88 -14.76 4.87
C SER A 145 22.49 -15.16 4.37
N LYS A 146 22.38 -16.37 3.80
CA LYS A 146 21.10 -16.90 3.31
C LYS A 146 20.07 -17.01 4.43
N GLU A 147 20.49 -17.47 5.61
CA GLU A 147 19.67 -17.63 6.81
C GLU A 147 19.18 -16.25 7.30
N ALA A 148 20.02 -15.22 7.22
CA ALA A 148 19.64 -13.85 7.53
C ALA A 148 18.64 -13.27 6.52
N LYS A 149 18.77 -13.58 5.22
CA LYS A 149 17.77 -13.23 4.20
C LYS A 149 16.44 -13.95 4.45
N GLU A 150 16.44 -15.27 4.66
CA GLU A 150 15.23 -16.06 4.94
C GLU A 150 14.51 -15.57 6.21
N LEU A 151 15.25 -15.37 7.31
CA LEU A 151 14.72 -14.80 8.55
C LEU A 151 14.13 -13.40 8.34
N SER A 152 14.76 -12.59 7.49
CA SER A 152 14.27 -11.25 7.13
C SER A 152 13.00 -11.33 6.29
N GLN A 153 12.93 -12.24 5.32
CA GLN A 153 11.74 -12.50 4.51
C GLN A 153 10.54 -12.92 5.40
N ILE A 154 10.78 -13.76 6.41
CA ILE A 154 9.78 -14.15 7.41
C ILE A 154 9.34 -12.95 8.27
N LYS A 155 10.28 -12.11 8.74
CA LYS A 155 9.98 -10.88 9.51
C LYS A 155 9.17 -9.88 8.67
N ILE A 156 9.52 -9.69 7.40
CA ILE A 156 8.81 -8.82 6.45
C ILE A 156 7.38 -9.34 6.25
N LYS A 157 7.20 -10.63 5.96
CA LYS A 157 5.87 -11.23 5.75
C LYS A 157 4.99 -11.14 7.01
N LYS A 158 5.52 -11.47 8.20
CA LYS A 158 4.76 -11.34 9.46
C LYS A 158 4.29 -9.90 9.71
N ALA A 159 5.14 -8.91 9.45
CA ALA A 159 4.78 -7.50 9.57
C ALA A 159 3.75 -7.06 8.51
N TRP A 160 3.82 -7.64 7.30
CA TRP A 160 2.86 -7.42 6.22
C TRP A 160 1.47 -7.96 6.55
N ASP A 161 1.39 -9.22 6.97
CA ASP A 161 0.13 -9.87 7.35
C ASP A 161 -0.54 -9.10 8.51
N GLN A 162 0.26 -8.60 9.46
CA GLN A 162 -0.22 -7.71 10.53
C GLN A 162 -0.69 -6.33 10.03
N LYS A 163 -0.06 -5.75 8.98
CA LYS A 163 -0.55 -4.53 8.33
C LYS A 163 -1.90 -4.79 7.65
N LYS A 164 -1.97 -5.80 6.79
CA LYS A 164 -3.21 -6.22 6.10
C LYS A 164 -4.35 -6.53 7.09
N TYR A 165 -4.04 -7.14 8.24
CA TYR A 165 -5.02 -7.32 9.32
C TYR A 165 -5.53 -5.99 9.87
N ARG A 166 -4.62 -5.07 10.27
CA ARG A 166 -4.98 -3.73 10.76
C ARG A 166 -5.84 -2.96 9.75
N ASP A 167 -5.45 -2.98 8.48
CA ASP A 167 -6.19 -2.30 7.41
C ASP A 167 -7.60 -2.91 7.22
N LYS A 168 -7.73 -4.25 7.30
CA LYS A 168 -9.01 -4.97 7.23
C LYS A 168 -9.95 -4.67 8.40
N VAL A 169 -9.41 -4.35 9.59
CA VAL A 169 -10.19 -4.02 10.80
C VAL A 169 -10.25 -2.52 11.10
N LYS A 170 -9.64 -1.65 10.27
CA LYS A 170 -9.69 -0.20 10.44
C LYS A 170 -11.14 0.30 10.47
N GLY A 171 -11.50 1.07 11.49
CA GLY A 171 -12.86 1.54 11.73
C GLY A 171 -13.84 0.53 12.34
N LYS A 172 -13.45 -0.75 12.50
CA LYS A 172 -14.29 -1.80 13.10
C LYS A 172 -13.92 -2.00 14.56
N LYS A 173 -14.93 -2.11 15.43
CA LYS A 173 -14.75 -2.49 16.85
C LYS A 173 -15.06 -3.98 17.01
N VAL A 174 -14.26 -4.68 17.80
CA VAL A 174 -14.50 -6.10 18.11
C VAL A 174 -15.64 -6.20 19.12
N LEU A 175 -16.74 -6.84 18.74
CA LEU A 175 -17.83 -7.19 19.65
C LEU A 175 -17.55 -8.56 20.27
N ASN A 176 -16.90 -8.56 21.44
CA ASN A 176 -16.71 -9.78 22.23
C ASN A 176 -17.88 -9.94 23.21
N ILE A 177 -18.75 -10.92 22.98
CA ILE A 177 -19.94 -11.19 23.80
C ILE A 177 -20.12 -12.68 24.02
N TYR A 178 -20.63 -13.03 25.20
CA TYR A 178 -21.18 -14.36 25.47
C TYR A 178 -22.64 -14.40 25.00
N LEU A 179 -23.02 -15.50 24.36
CA LEU A 179 -24.37 -15.81 23.92
C LEU A 179 -24.70 -17.22 24.40
N ASP A 180 -25.96 -17.48 24.73
CA ASP A 180 -26.45 -18.84 24.93
C ASP A 180 -26.16 -19.72 23.69
N SER A 181 -25.88 -21.00 23.90
CA SER A 181 -25.48 -21.89 22.80
C SER A 181 -26.58 -22.03 21.74
N LYS A 182 -27.86 -22.10 22.14
CA LYS A 182 -28.99 -22.22 21.21
C LYS A 182 -29.10 -20.97 20.35
N VAL A 183 -29.05 -19.79 20.97
CA VAL A 183 -29.07 -18.48 20.28
C VAL A 183 -27.88 -18.35 19.33
N LYS A 184 -26.69 -18.81 19.74
CA LYS A 184 -25.49 -18.82 18.90
C LYS A 184 -25.61 -19.77 17.70
N ASP A 185 -26.30 -20.91 17.85
CA ASP A 185 -26.51 -21.89 16.78
C ASP A 185 -27.65 -21.50 15.83
N GLU A 186 -28.71 -20.85 16.32
CA GLU A 186 -29.72 -20.19 15.49
C GLU A 186 -29.11 -19.06 14.65
N LEU A 187 -28.23 -18.25 15.24
CA LEU A 187 -27.50 -17.21 14.54
C LEU A 187 -26.55 -17.76 13.45
N LYS A 188 -25.97 -18.97 13.65
CA LYS A 188 -25.23 -19.69 12.58
C LYS A 188 -26.15 -20.14 11.45
N LYS A 189 -27.34 -20.70 11.76
CA LYS A 189 -28.33 -21.12 10.75
C LYS A 189 -28.78 -19.93 9.89
N LEU A 190 -29.20 -18.84 10.54
CA LEU A 190 -29.63 -17.61 9.88
C LEU A 190 -28.54 -16.98 9.00
N ALA A 191 -27.27 -17.06 9.43
CA ALA A 191 -26.13 -16.63 8.61
C ALA A 191 -25.91 -17.52 7.38
N LYS A 192 -26.05 -18.84 7.52
CA LYS A 192 -25.96 -19.80 6.40
C LYS A 192 -27.10 -19.60 5.39
N GLU A 193 -28.33 -19.45 5.87
CA GLU A 193 -29.54 -19.24 5.06
C GLU A 193 -29.46 -17.93 4.26
N GLN A 194 -28.93 -16.85 4.84
CA GLN A 194 -28.72 -15.58 4.14
C GLN A 194 -27.43 -15.53 3.30
N ASN A 195 -26.61 -16.59 3.27
CA ASN A 195 -25.27 -16.61 2.69
C ASN A 195 -24.39 -15.42 3.16
N LYS A 196 -24.38 -15.16 4.47
CA LYS A 196 -23.68 -14.03 5.12
C LYS A 196 -22.77 -14.50 6.24
N THR A 197 -21.86 -13.61 6.68
CA THR A 197 -21.13 -13.80 7.93
C THR A 197 -22.03 -13.50 9.13
N ILE A 198 -21.76 -14.17 10.26
CA ILE A 198 -22.44 -13.91 11.55
C ILE A 198 -22.37 -12.42 11.92
N THR A 199 -21.21 -11.78 11.73
CA THR A 199 -21.01 -10.34 11.95
C THR A 199 -21.97 -9.50 11.10
N SER A 200 -22.11 -9.80 9.81
CA SER A 200 -23.04 -9.08 8.93
C SER A 200 -24.51 -9.31 9.33
N VAL A 201 -24.87 -10.50 9.85
CA VAL A 201 -26.23 -10.72 10.38
C VAL A 201 -26.47 -9.87 11.63
N ILE A 202 -25.53 -9.83 12.58
CA ILE A 202 -25.60 -8.98 13.78
C ILE A 202 -25.73 -7.50 13.39
N GLU A 203 -24.88 -7.01 12.48
CA GLU A 203 -24.95 -5.64 11.95
C GLU A 203 -26.30 -5.33 11.30
N ASN A 204 -26.85 -6.26 10.51
CA ASN A 204 -28.17 -6.10 9.88
C ASN A 204 -29.31 -6.06 10.90
N LEU A 205 -29.26 -6.90 11.95
CA LEU A 205 -30.26 -6.93 13.02
C LEU A 205 -30.25 -5.61 13.82
N ILE A 206 -29.08 -5.16 14.27
CA ILE A 206 -28.91 -3.89 15.01
C ILE A 206 -29.38 -2.70 14.16
N ASN A 207 -28.99 -2.64 12.88
CA ASN A 207 -29.40 -1.56 11.98
C ASN A 207 -30.90 -1.59 11.64
N ARG A 208 -31.56 -2.76 11.66
CA ARG A 208 -33.02 -2.87 11.51
C ARG A 208 -33.73 -2.32 12.75
N GLU A 209 -33.27 -2.68 13.94
CA GLU A 209 -33.90 -2.27 15.20
C GLU A 209 -33.76 -0.76 15.44
N ILE A 210 -32.58 -0.18 15.17
CA ILE A 210 -32.36 1.28 15.26
C ILE A 210 -33.30 2.04 14.31
N LYS A 211 -33.56 1.52 13.10
CA LYS A 211 -34.52 2.13 12.16
C LYS A 211 -35.96 2.10 12.69
N LEU A 212 -36.39 0.98 13.29
CA LEU A 212 -37.72 0.87 13.91
C LEU A 212 -37.87 1.88 15.06
N ILE A 213 -36.91 1.91 15.99
CA ILE A 213 -36.91 2.84 17.13
C ILE A 213 -36.94 4.31 16.68
N ASN A 214 -36.18 4.67 15.64
CA ASN A 214 -36.16 6.04 15.12
C ASN A 214 -37.48 6.43 14.43
N ASN A 215 -38.11 5.50 13.71
CA ASN A 215 -39.42 5.73 13.10
C ASN A 215 -40.50 5.95 14.17
N THR A 216 -40.56 5.12 15.22
CA THR A 216 -41.51 5.27 16.33
C THR A 216 -41.38 6.64 17.00
N LYS A 217 -40.16 7.06 17.33
CA LYS A 217 -39.87 8.39 17.91
C LYS A 217 -40.30 9.55 17.00
N ALA A 218 -40.23 9.37 15.68
CA ALA A 218 -40.72 10.38 14.72
C ALA A 218 -42.26 10.49 14.76
N PHE A 219 -42.98 9.35 14.79
CA PHE A 219 -44.44 9.33 14.93
C PHE A 219 -44.91 9.91 16.27
N GLU A 220 -44.23 9.58 17.38
CA GLU A 220 -44.48 10.17 18.70
C GLU A 220 -44.34 11.69 18.68
N LYS A 221 -43.28 12.22 18.06
CA LYS A 221 -43.05 13.68 17.95
C LYS A 221 -44.12 14.37 17.09
N ILE A 222 -44.55 13.74 15.99
CA ILE A 222 -45.63 14.24 15.12
C ILE A 222 -46.96 14.27 15.90
N ASN A 223 -47.29 13.20 16.62
CA ASN A 223 -48.53 13.13 17.41
C ASN A 223 -48.52 14.12 18.57
N LYS A 224 -47.39 14.29 19.28
CA LYS A 224 -47.27 15.26 20.38
C LYS A 224 -47.44 16.71 19.89
N ASN A 225 -46.92 17.03 18.71
CA ASN A 225 -47.16 18.31 18.05
C ASN A 225 -48.65 18.50 17.68
N ARG A 226 -49.31 17.46 17.16
CA ARG A 226 -50.76 17.50 16.85
C ARG A 226 -51.61 17.73 18.11
N THR A 227 -51.34 17.04 19.20
CA THR A 227 -52.06 17.26 20.48
C THR A 227 -51.82 18.65 21.07
N GLY A 228 -50.63 19.23 20.87
CA GLY A 228 -50.31 20.59 21.31
C GLY A 228 -51.10 21.69 20.58
N VAL A 229 -51.50 21.45 19.32
CA VAL A 229 -52.32 22.39 18.54
C VAL A 229 -53.79 22.38 18.98
N VAL A 230 -54.32 21.22 19.37
CA VAL A 230 -55.75 21.07 19.76
C VAL A 230 -56.09 21.83 21.05
N LEU A 231 -55.14 21.97 21.99
CA LEU A 231 -55.37 22.65 23.27
C LEU A 231 -55.38 24.19 23.20
N ASN A 232 -55.10 24.78 22.03
CA ASN A 232 -54.86 26.22 21.91
C ASN A 232 -55.97 27.00 21.17
N ILE A 233 -57.18 26.43 21.09
CA ILE A 233 -58.35 27.01 20.40
C ILE A 233 -59.45 27.32 21.43
N GLY A 234 -59.19 28.22 22.39
CA GLY A 234 -60.08 28.33 23.57
C GLY A 234 -60.10 29.61 24.41
N SER A 235 -59.32 30.67 24.13
CA SER A 235 -59.35 31.89 24.97
C SER A 235 -58.89 33.17 24.26
N SER A 236 -59.82 33.84 23.58
CA SER A 236 -59.60 35.18 23.00
C SER A 236 -60.27 36.28 23.83
N GLN A 237 -59.50 37.04 24.60
CA GLN A 237 -59.88 38.40 25.03
C GLN A 237 -58.73 39.39 24.80
N LYS A 238 -59.09 40.64 24.49
CA LYS A 238 -58.18 41.69 24.01
C LYS A 238 -57.72 42.58 25.17
N LYS A 239 -56.47 43.10 25.12
CA LYS A 239 -56.19 44.53 24.83
C LYS A 239 -54.72 44.99 25.05
N GLN A 240 -54.23 45.76 24.06
CA GLN A 240 -53.43 47.00 24.16
C GLN A 240 -52.04 47.03 24.84
N GLU A 241 -51.00 47.09 23.99
CA GLU A 241 -49.79 47.95 24.16
C GLU A 241 -50.15 49.44 23.88
N PRO A 242 -49.21 50.43 23.87
CA PRO A 242 -47.77 50.51 24.24
C PRO A 242 -47.51 51.55 25.39
N VAL A 243 -46.32 52.09 25.79
CA VAL A 243 -45.22 52.79 25.06
C VAL A 243 -43.93 52.99 25.91
N SER A 244 -42.77 52.55 25.36
CA SER A 244 -41.36 53.09 25.39
C SER A 244 -40.56 53.54 26.64
N SER A 245 -39.21 53.56 26.43
CA SER A 245 -38.09 54.24 27.15
C SER A 245 -37.32 53.42 28.23
N GLY A 246 -35.97 53.48 28.34
CA GLY A 246 -34.98 54.01 27.37
C GLY A 246 -33.51 54.21 27.83
N LYS A 247 -32.58 53.33 27.39
CA LYS A 247 -31.08 53.48 27.32
C LYS A 247 -30.22 53.41 28.62
N ILE A 248 -28.89 53.26 28.37
CA ILE A 248 -27.67 53.45 29.23
C ILE A 248 -27.16 52.17 29.96
N PHE A 249 -25.87 51.75 29.90
CA PHE A 249 -24.73 52.03 28.98
C PHE A 249 -23.55 51.00 29.09
N ARG A 250 -22.77 50.87 28.00
CA ARG A 250 -21.32 50.54 27.82
C ARG A 250 -20.58 49.35 28.50
N PHE A 251 -19.71 48.75 27.69
CA PHE A 251 -18.50 47.91 27.94
C PHE A 251 -17.29 48.77 28.42
N PRO A 252 -16.05 48.26 28.68
CA PRO A 252 -15.42 46.94 28.45
C PRO A 252 -14.84 46.33 29.77
N ASP A 253 -13.89 45.37 29.88
CA ASP A 253 -12.76 44.98 29.01
C ASP A 253 -12.23 43.54 29.25
N ASN A 254 -11.15 43.19 28.55
CA ASN A 254 -10.48 41.88 28.50
C ASN A 254 -9.82 41.44 29.83
N ASP A 255 -9.58 40.14 29.96
CA ASP A 255 -8.25 39.67 30.35
C ASP A 255 -7.90 38.29 29.73
N HIS A 256 -6.60 37.98 29.65
CA HIS A 256 -6.03 36.83 28.90
C HIS A 256 -5.41 35.75 29.84
N VAL A 257 -4.70 34.79 29.23
CA VAL A 257 -3.65 33.92 29.83
C VAL A 257 -4.07 32.58 30.47
N ASP A 258 -3.89 31.53 29.67
CA ASP A 258 -3.28 30.20 29.94
C ASP A 258 -3.62 29.40 31.21
N ARG A 259 -4.07 28.14 31.00
CA ARG A 259 -3.15 27.00 30.75
C ARG A 259 -3.86 25.79 30.13
#